data_AF-A0A800ITE6-F1
#
_entry.id   AF-A0A800ITE6-F1
#
_cell.length_a   1.000
_cell.length_b   1.000
_cell.length_c   1.000
_cell.angle_alpha   90.00
_cell.angle_beta   90.00
_cell.angle_gamma   90.00
#
_symmetry.space_group_name_H-M   'P 1'
#
loop_
_entity.id
_entity.type
_entity.pdbx_description
1 polymer ?
#
loop_
_entity_poly.entity_id
_entity_poly.type
_entity_poly.pdbx_seq_one_letter_code
_entity_poly.pdbx_strand_id
1 'polypeptide(L)'
;MMNLTWIQFLVGKYIFFLTMCFASNPIDGWIDEHKNILKEDIKSVSFQLKIETQYYSGQNDTLISGKITVGKGNKFRFEIGPRTVVSDGKVWKSYDSRTDQIFIQEPDKQLEKSLFSWVKIK
;
A
#
# COMPACT_ATOMS: atom_id res chain seq x y z
N MET A 1 -49.45 16.72 15.37
CA MET A 1 -48.83 16.08 16.55
C MET A 1 -47.81 15.06 16.04
N MET A 2 -46.52 15.30 16.26
CA MET A 2 -45.47 14.40 15.77
C MET A 2 -45.41 13.19 16.72
N ASN A 3 -45.58 11.99 16.18
CA ASN A 3 -45.73 10.75 16.96
C ASN A 3 -44.40 10.39 17.66
N LEU A 4 -44.46 10.02 18.93
CA LEU A 4 -43.30 9.78 19.80
C LEU A 4 -42.32 8.75 19.21
N THR A 5 -42.84 7.80 18.43
CA THR A 5 -42.07 6.77 17.69
C THR A 5 -41.18 7.35 16.59
N TRP A 6 -41.62 8.41 15.90
CA TRP A 6 -40.83 9.07 14.85
C TRP A 6 -39.68 9.88 15.43
N ILE A 7 -39.88 10.49 16.59
CA ILE A 7 -38.82 11.21 17.33
C ILE A 7 -37.76 10.22 17.80
N GLN A 8 -38.15 9.07 18.34
CA GLN A 8 -37.18 8.02 18.74
C GLN A 8 -36.41 7.44 17.55
N PHE A 9 -37.06 7.25 16.40
CA PHE A 9 -36.40 6.77 15.18
C PHE A 9 -35.40 7.80 14.61
N LEU A 10 -35.77 9.09 14.62
CA LEU A 10 -34.88 10.18 14.23
C LEU A 10 -33.68 10.30 15.17
N VAL A 11 -33.91 10.31 16.49
CA VAL A 11 -32.86 10.43 17.51
C VAL A 11 -31.91 9.23 17.46
N GLY A 12 -32.42 8.00 17.30
CA GLY A 12 -31.59 6.81 17.12
C GLY A 12 -30.72 6.86 15.86
N LYS A 13 -31.27 7.34 14.74
CA LYS A 13 -30.52 7.55 13.49
C LYS A 13 -29.42 8.60 13.66
N TYR A 14 -29.71 9.75 14.28
CA TYR A 14 -28.70 10.79 14.52
C TYR A 14 -27.60 10.35 15.48
N ILE A 15 -27.92 9.59 16.54
CA ILE A 15 -26.92 9.03 17.46
C ILE A 15 -26.03 8.02 16.74
N PHE A 16 -26.58 7.15 15.88
CA PHE A 16 -25.80 6.20 15.10
C PHE A 16 -24.82 6.89 14.14
N PHE A 17 -25.26 7.93 13.44
CA PHE A 17 -24.37 8.75 12.58
C PHE A 17 -23.32 9.52 13.40
N LEU A 18 -23.67 10.03 14.58
CA LEU A 18 -22.75 10.74 15.46
C LEU A 18 -21.64 9.81 15.98
N THR A 19 -21.97 8.55 16.33
CA THR A 19 -20.96 7.57 16.79
C THR A 19 -20.00 7.13 15.68
N MET A 20 -20.43 7.07 14.42
CA MET A 20 -19.54 6.81 13.29
C MET A 20 -18.58 7.97 12.99
N CYS A 21 -18.94 9.20 13.36
CA CYS A 21 -18.07 10.38 13.19
C CYS A 21 -16.99 10.50 14.28
N PHE A 22 -17.12 9.81 15.41
CA PHE A 22 -16.17 9.89 16.55
C PHE A 22 -15.20 8.71 16.64
N ALA A 23 -15.28 7.74 15.74
CA ALA A 23 -14.17 6.85 15.53
C ALA A 23 -13.08 7.65 14.80
N SER A 24 -12.19 8.29 15.56
CA SER A 24 -10.84 8.53 15.06
C SER A 24 -10.39 7.19 14.48
N ASN A 25 -10.33 7.10 13.15
CA ASN A 25 -10.03 5.85 12.49
C ASN A 25 -8.70 5.39 13.11
N PRO A 26 -8.57 4.14 13.58
CA PRO A 26 -7.30 3.65 14.10
C PRO A 26 -6.14 3.90 13.13
N ILE A 27 -6.45 3.97 11.82
CA ILE A 27 -5.55 4.39 10.75
C ILE A 27 -5.17 5.88 10.86
N ASP A 28 -6.12 6.79 11.11
CA ASP A 28 -5.85 8.23 11.25
C ASP A 28 -5.02 8.52 12.51
N GLY A 29 -5.31 7.85 13.63
CA GLY A 29 -4.49 7.93 14.84
C GLY A 29 -3.07 7.42 14.63
N TRP A 30 -2.93 6.28 13.95
CA TRP A 30 -1.62 5.74 13.59
C TRP A 30 -0.85 6.66 12.64
N ILE A 31 -1.51 7.22 11.61
CA ILE A 31 -0.91 8.18 10.67
C ILE A 31 -0.43 9.43 11.43
N ASP A 32 -1.24 9.97 12.34
CA ASP A 32 -0.94 11.16 13.11
C ASP A 32 0.28 10.99 14.02
N GLU A 33 0.39 9.83 14.68
CA GLU A 33 1.55 9.48 15.52
C GLU A 33 2.84 9.27 14.70
N HIS A 34 2.71 8.81 13.45
CA HIS A 34 3.85 8.46 12.59
C HIS A 34 4.15 9.50 11.51
N LYS A 35 3.58 10.72 11.61
CA LYS A 35 3.79 11.86 10.68
C LYS A 35 5.25 12.18 10.39
N ASN A 36 6.16 11.92 11.32
CA ASN A 36 7.59 12.16 11.11
C ASN A 36 8.21 11.20 10.07
N ILE A 37 7.69 9.96 9.96
CA ILE A 37 8.08 9.01 8.90
C ILE A 37 7.59 9.50 7.52
N LEU A 38 6.51 10.29 7.48
CA LEU A 38 6.00 10.89 6.24
C LEU A 38 6.85 12.06 5.72
N LYS A 39 7.71 12.65 6.57
CA LYS A 39 8.62 13.76 6.21
C LYS A 39 9.93 13.29 5.57
N GLU A 40 10.26 12.01 5.69
CA GLU A 40 11.49 11.46 5.12
C GLU A 40 11.41 11.41 3.59
N ASP A 41 12.53 11.79 2.95
CA ASP A 41 12.67 11.82 1.49
C ASP A 41 12.68 10.42 0.86
N ILE A 42 12.95 9.41 1.69
CA ILE A 42 12.98 8.00 1.32
C ILE A 42 11.95 7.28 2.19
N LYS A 43 10.96 6.67 1.53
CA LYS A 43 9.94 5.85 2.19
C LYS A 43 10.15 4.41 1.79
N SER A 44 10.03 3.49 2.74
CA SER A 44 10.13 2.05 2.47
C SER A 44 9.03 1.28 3.16
N VAL A 45 8.51 0.26 2.47
CA VAL A 45 7.55 -0.70 3.01
C VAL A 45 8.09 -2.10 2.75
N SER A 46 8.02 -2.95 3.78
CA SER A 46 8.32 -4.38 3.67
C SER A 46 7.04 -5.17 3.93
N PHE A 47 6.81 -6.22 3.17
CA PHE A 47 5.60 -7.03 3.24
C PHE A 47 5.92 -8.48 2.91
N GLN A 48 4.98 -9.38 3.20
CA GLN A 48 5.04 -10.78 2.79
C GLN A 48 3.77 -11.11 2.02
N LEU A 49 3.94 -11.74 0.85
CA LEU A 49 2.85 -12.27 0.04
C LEU A 49 2.77 -13.77 0.26
N LYS A 50 1.61 -14.25 0.70
CA LYS A 50 1.31 -15.68 0.75
C LYS A 50 0.50 -16.02 -0.49
N ILE A 51 1.05 -16.86 -1.36
CA ILE A 51 0.33 -17.37 -2.53
C ILE A 51 -0.24 -18.74 -2.14
N GLU A 52 -1.56 -18.80 -2.01
CA GLU A 52 -2.29 -20.02 -1.70
C GLU A 52 -2.80 -20.64 -3.01
N THR A 53 -2.34 -21.84 -3.34
CA THR A 53 -2.81 -22.56 -4.53
C THR A 53 -3.92 -23.52 -4.15
N GLN A 54 -5.17 -23.09 -4.27
CA GLN A 54 -6.34 -23.93 -3.93
C GLN A 54 -6.56 -25.11 -4.89
N TYR A 55 -5.87 -25.15 -6.04
CA TYR A 55 -6.16 -26.07 -7.14
C TYR A 55 -5.31 -27.35 -7.16
N TYR A 56 -4.22 -27.44 -6.39
CA TYR A 56 -3.35 -28.62 -6.40
C TYR A 56 -3.00 -29.05 -4.98
N SER A 57 -3.63 -30.12 -4.50
CA SER A 57 -3.27 -30.76 -3.24
C SER A 57 -1.81 -31.22 -3.29
N GLY A 58 -0.94 -30.59 -2.48
CA GLY A 58 0.48 -30.96 -2.36
C GLY A 58 1.49 -29.88 -2.79
N GLN A 59 1.06 -28.73 -3.30
CA GLN A 59 1.96 -27.57 -3.38
C GLN A 59 1.92 -26.78 -2.06
N ASN A 60 3.11 -26.51 -1.51
CA ASN A 60 3.23 -25.69 -0.30
C ASN A 60 2.91 -24.23 -0.65
N ASP A 61 2.12 -23.59 0.21
CA ASP A 61 1.92 -22.14 0.17
C ASP A 61 3.28 -21.45 0.09
N THR A 62 3.47 -20.62 -0.94
CA THR A 62 4.75 -19.94 -1.12
C THR A 62 4.68 -18.58 -0.45
N LEU A 63 5.53 -18.38 0.56
CA LEU A 63 5.70 -17.08 1.22
C LEU A 63 6.81 -16.31 0.50
N ILE A 64 6.44 -15.19 -0.13
CA ILE A 64 7.36 -14.34 -0.87
C ILE A 64 7.54 -13.03 -0.09
N SER A 65 8.76 -12.77 0.34
CA SER A 65 9.09 -11.47 0.94
C SER A 65 9.21 -10.40 -0.15
N GLY A 66 8.67 -9.23 0.15
CA GLY A 66 8.66 -8.07 -0.71
C GLY A 66 9.16 -6.83 0.03
N LYS A 67 9.91 -5.97 -0.64
CA LYS A 67 10.31 -4.66 -0.16
C LYS A 67 10.22 -3.66 -1.28
N ILE A 68 9.59 -2.52 -1.02
CA ILE A 68 9.55 -1.37 -1.92
C ILE A 68 10.21 -0.21 -1.19
N THR A 69 11.17 0.43 -1.86
CA THR A 69 11.83 1.66 -1.41
C THR A 69 11.63 2.72 -2.48
N VAL A 70 11.08 3.86 -2.10
CA VAL A 70 10.80 4.97 -3.01
C VAL A 70 11.53 6.22 -2.50
N GLY A 71 12.24 6.90 -3.39
CA GLY A 71 12.98 8.11 -3.08
C GLY A 71 12.64 9.26 -4.02
N LYS A 72 13.40 10.36 -3.90
CA LYS A 72 13.27 11.54 -4.77
C LYS A 72 13.61 11.26 -6.23
N GLY A 73 13.07 12.08 -7.14
CA GLY A 73 13.45 12.11 -8.56
C GLY A 73 13.06 10.85 -9.32
N ASN A 74 11.88 10.29 -9.05
CA ASN A 74 11.35 9.07 -9.65
C ASN A 74 12.24 7.83 -9.48
N LYS A 75 13.10 7.83 -8.46
CA LYS A 75 13.93 6.70 -8.09
C LYS A 75 13.17 5.77 -7.17
N PHE A 76 13.20 4.48 -7.49
CA PHE A 76 12.67 3.45 -6.61
C PHE A 76 13.45 2.16 -6.78
N ARG A 77 13.26 1.27 -5.81
CA ARG A 77 13.72 -0.10 -5.82
C ARG A 77 12.60 -1.01 -5.33
N PHE A 78 12.27 -2.05 -6.09
CA PHE A 78 11.43 -3.12 -5.60
C PHE A 78 12.19 -4.44 -5.61
N GLU A 79 12.04 -5.19 -4.54
CA GLU A 79 12.65 -6.50 -4.31
C GLU A 79 11.50 -7.44 -3.98
N ILE A 80 11.18 -8.39 -4.86
CA ILE A 80 10.08 -9.35 -4.66
C ILE A 80 10.60 -10.73 -5.08
N GLY A 81 10.77 -11.60 -4.09
CA GLY A 81 11.41 -12.91 -4.31
C GLY A 81 12.76 -12.77 -5.02
N PRO A 82 13.00 -13.50 -6.12
CA PRO A 82 14.29 -13.47 -6.82
C PRO A 82 14.49 -12.25 -7.73
N ARG A 83 13.47 -11.38 -7.87
CA ARG A 83 13.48 -10.22 -8.77
C ARG A 83 13.78 -8.94 -8.03
N THR A 84 14.72 -8.18 -8.57
CA THR A 84 15.02 -6.82 -8.13
C THR A 84 14.86 -5.87 -9.30
N VAL A 85 14.13 -4.77 -9.10
CA VAL A 85 13.97 -3.75 -10.13
C VAL A 85 14.26 -2.39 -9.57
N VAL A 86 15.02 -1.63 -10.34
CA VAL A 86 15.52 -0.32 -9.94
C VAL A 86 15.17 0.69 -11.03
N SER A 87 14.65 1.84 -10.61
CA SER A 87 14.49 3.03 -11.44
C SER A 87 15.55 4.06 -11.07
N ASP A 88 16.25 4.59 -12.07
CA ASP A 88 17.12 5.76 -11.92
C ASP A 88 16.39 7.10 -12.20
N GLY A 89 15.08 7.03 -12.43
CA GLY A 89 14.23 8.16 -12.81
C GLY A 89 14.07 8.33 -14.32
N LYS A 90 14.75 7.52 -15.14
CA LYS A 90 14.62 7.54 -16.60
C LYS A 90 14.23 6.18 -17.17
N VAL A 91 14.90 5.11 -16.74
CA VAL A 91 14.66 3.74 -17.22
C VAL A 91 14.56 2.78 -16.05
N TRP A 92 13.90 1.65 -16.27
CA TRP A 92 13.80 0.59 -15.29
C TRP A 92 14.70 -0.56 -15.69
N LYS A 93 15.46 -1.07 -14.71
CA LYS A 93 16.35 -2.21 -14.87
C LYS A 93 15.84 -3.32 -13.95
N SER A 94 15.45 -4.44 -14.54
CA SER A 94 14.90 -5.59 -13.84
C SER A 94 15.85 -6.76 -13.92
N TYR A 95 16.34 -7.22 -12.77
CA TYR A 95 17.22 -8.37 -12.63
C TYR A 95 16.46 -9.55 -12.02
N ASP A 96 16.59 -10.74 -12.63
CA ASP A 96 16.09 -12.01 -12.07
C ASP A 96 17.27 -12.93 -11.78
N SER A 97 17.51 -13.18 -10.49
CA SER A 97 18.63 -14.01 -10.02
C SER A 97 18.55 -15.48 -10.42
N ARG A 98 17.38 -15.98 -10.83
CA ARG A 98 17.22 -17.38 -11.26
C ARG A 98 17.72 -17.62 -12.67
N THR A 99 17.61 -16.60 -13.53
CA THR A 99 18.01 -16.68 -14.94
C THR A 99 19.28 -15.90 -15.24
N ASP A 100 19.76 -15.11 -14.27
CA ASP A 100 20.88 -14.18 -14.40
C ASP A 100 20.71 -13.20 -15.57
N GLN A 101 19.47 -12.72 -15.73
CA GLN A 101 19.09 -11.83 -16.83
C GLN A 101 18.72 -10.45 -16.33
N ILE A 102 19.04 -9.44 -17.16
CA ILE A 102 18.62 -8.05 -16.96
C ILE A 102 17.73 -7.62 -18.13
N PHE A 103 16.57 -7.06 -17.79
CA PHE A 103 15.68 -6.38 -18.74
C PHE A 103 15.77 -4.88 -18.51
N ILE A 104 15.91 -4.13 -19.60
CA ILE A 104 15.88 -2.66 -19.59
C ILE A 104 14.62 -2.23 -20.33
N GLN A 105 13.79 -1.44 -19.66
CA GLN A 105 12.52 -0.99 -20.22
C GLN A 105 12.25 0.47 -19.89
N GLU A 106 11.39 1.07 -20.70
CA GLU A 106 10.78 2.35 -20.36
C GLU A 106 9.90 2.21 -19.11
N PRO A 107 9.76 3.29 -18.31
CA PRO A 107 8.90 3.28 -17.14
C PRO A 107 7.45 2.91 -17.48
N ASP A 108 6.87 1.98 -16.73
CA ASP A 108 5.42 1.80 -16.73
C ASP A 108 4.78 3.00 -16.01
N LYS A 109 4.17 3.89 -16.79
CA LYS A 109 3.60 5.14 -16.27
C LYS A 109 2.50 4.91 -15.22
N GLN A 110 1.74 3.82 -15.32
CA GLN A 110 0.66 3.53 -14.39
C GLN A 110 1.19 3.05 -13.04
N LEU A 111 2.17 2.15 -13.07
CA LEU A 111 2.84 1.66 -11.87
C LEU A 111 3.70 2.76 -11.23
N GLU A 112 4.40 3.58 -12.03
CA GLU A 112 5.12 4.76 -11.56
C GLU A 112 4.19 5.71 -10.79
N LYS A 113 3.05 6.07 -11.38
CA LYS A 113 2.06 6.93 -10.72
C LYS A 113 1.57 6.35 -9.39
N SER A 114 1.33 5.03 -9.34
CA SER A 114 0.92 4.33 -8.12
C SER A 114 2.00 4.40 -7.04
N LEU A 115 3.24 4.04 -7.36
CA LEU A 115 4.37 4.05 -6.42
C LEU A 115 4.65 5.44 -5.85
N PHE A 116 4.66 6.49 -6.68
CA PHE A 116 4.97 7.84 -6.24
C PHE A 116 3.78 8.58 -5.60
N SER A 117 2.55 8.06 -5.73
CA SER A 117 1.40 8.61 -5.00
C SER A 117 1.58 8.49 -3.48
N TRP A 118 2.22 7.43 -3.01
CA TRP A 118 2.48 7.18 -1.58
C TRP A 118 3.50 8.17 -1.00
N VAL A 119 4.45 8.61 -1.81
CA VAL A 119 5.46 9.58 -1.39
C VAL A 119 4.89 10.98 -1.27
N LYS A 120 3.88 11.32 -2.07
CA LYS A 120 3.23 12.63 -2.09
C LYS A 120 2.22 12.86 -0.95
N ILE A 121 1.88 11.83 -0.18
CA ILE A 121 1.04 11.98 1.03
C ILE A 121 1.83 12.83 2.02
N LYS A 122 1.33 14.03 2.30
CA LYS A 122 1.82 15.02 3.25
C LYS A 122 0.99 15.00 4.52
#